data_AF-A0ABD1SXW4-F1
#
_entry.id   AF-A0ABD1SXW4-F1
#
_cell.length_a   1.000
_cell.length_b   1.000
_cell.length_c   1.000
_cell.angle_alpha   90.00
_cell.angle_beta   90.00
_cell.angle_gamma   90.00
#
_symmetry.space_group_name_H-M   'P 1'
#
loop_
_entity.id
_entity.type
_entity.pdbx_description
1 polymer ?
#
loop_
_entity_poly.entity_id
_entity_poly.type
_entity_poly.pdbx_seq_one_letter_code
_entity_poly.pdbx_strand_id
1 'polypeptide(L)'
;MAPNMQAKTIRDLQLAVEKMRRALAAQTAPLVSQLLMAPQAPEVPQAPQAPPVHHAASAMLVIEQFFRYQPLTFDGENDPLTAEEWLQTFEKKFRHIACPEN
;
A
#
# COMPACT_ATOMS: atom_id res chain seq x y z
N MET A 1 19.68 26.58 31.58
CA MET A 1 20.11 26.84 30.18
C MET A 1 20.66 25.54 29.59
N ALA A 2 19.86 24.75 28.85
CA ALA A 2 20.35 23.56 28.15
C ALA A 2 19.67 23.29 26.79
N PRO A 3 19.55 24.28 25.87
CA PRO A 3 18.93 24.05 24.55
C PRO A 3 19.89 23.42 23.51
N ASN A 4 21.19 23.31 23.79
CA ASN A 4 22.21 23.03 22.76
C ASN A 4 22.33 21.53 22.41
N MET A 5 22.19 20.65 23.41
CA MET A 5 22.43 19.20 23.24
C MET A 5 21.34 18.53 22.36
N GLN A 6 20.08 18.90 22.54
CA GLN A 6 18.96 18.40 21.71
C GLN A 6 19.11 18.82 20.24
N ALA A 7 19.48 20.08 19.98
CA ALA A 7 19.69 20.59 18.64
C ALA A 7 20.90 19.95 17.93
N LYS A 8 21.87 19.43 18.68
CA LYS A 8 22.98 18.64 18.14
C LYS A 8 22.53 17.24 17.75
N THR A 9 21.76 16.57 18.60
CA THR A 9 21.21 15.23 18.34
C THR A 9 20.30 15.21 17.11
N ILE A 10 19.43 16.22 16.95
CA ILE A 10 18.54 16.30 15.78
C ILE A 10 19.34 16.44 14.48
N ARG A 11 20.37 17.28 14.47
CA ARG A 11 21.25 17.44 13.30
C ARG A 11 22.02 16.17 12.95
N ASP A 12 22.50 15.46 13.97
CA ASP A 12 23.21 14.20 13.78
C ASP A 12 22.28 13.12 13.17
N LEU A 13 21.05 13.02 13.66
CA LEU A 13 20.06 12.10 13.12
C LEU A 13 19.68 12.44 11.67
N GLN A 14 19.48 13.72 11.35
CA GLN A 14 19.23 14.17 9.98
C GLN A 14 20.39 13.83 9.04
N LEU A 15 21.64 14.01 9.51
CA LEU A 15 22.83 13.65 8.73
C LEU A 15 22.92 12.14 8.49
N ALA A 16 22.58 11.33 9.50
CA ALA A 16 22.54 9.87 9.39
C ALA A 16 21.49 9.40 8.37
N VAL A 17 20.28 9.99 8.40
CA VAL A 17 19.21 9.68 7.44
C VAL A 17 19.63 10.05 6.01
N GLU A 18 20.19 11.24 5.80
CA GLU A 18 20.62 11.65 4.45
C GLU A 18 21.80 10.81 3.93
N LYS A 19 22.69 10.37 4.82
CA LYS A 19 23.78 9.44 4.46
C LYS A 19 23.21 8.10 4.01
N MET A 20 22.22 7.57 4.73
CA MET A 20 21.56 6.32 4.39
C MET A 20 20.80 6.43 3.06
N ARG A 21 20.09 7.55 2.84
CA ARG A 21 19.38 7.82 1.60
C ARG A 21 20.34 7.86 0.41
N ARG A 22 21.50 8.51 0.55
CA ARG A 22 22.54 8.53 -0.49
C ARG A 22 23.16 7.15 -0.74
N ALA A 23 23.41 6.37 0.31
CA ALA A 23 23.89 5.00 0.16
C ALA A 23 22.85 4.11 -0.55
N LEU A 24 21.57 4.25 -0.22
CA LEU A 24 20.49 3.55 -0.92
C LEU A 24 20.42 3.95 -2.39
N ALA A 25 20.45 5.25 -2.69
CA ALA A 25 20.46 5.77 -4.05
C ALA A 25 21.64 5.24 -4.88
N ALA A 26 22.84 5.18 -4.31
CA ALA A 26 24.02 4.62 -4.97
C ALA A 26 23.90 3.12 -5.25
N GLN A 27 23.26 2.36 -4.36
CA GLN A 27 22.99 0.93 -4.55
C GLN A 27 21.94 0.68 -5.64
N THR A 28 20.93 1.54 -5.75
CA THR A 28 19.86 1.40 -6.74
C THR A 28 20.17 2.03 -8.10
N ALA A 29 21.15 2.93 -8.19
CA ALA A 29 21.56 3.60 -9.43
C ALA A 29 21.89 2.62 -10.59
N PRO A 30 22.70 1.55 -10.40
CA PRO A 30 23.00 0.61 -11.49
C PRO A 30 21.77 -0.21 -11.91
N LEU A 31 20.83 -0.49 -11.01
CA LEU A 31 19.58 -1.18 -11.36
C LEU A 31 18.68 -0.25 -12.20
N VAL A 32 18.56 1.01 -11.79
CA VAL A 32 17.79 2.04 -12.52
C VAL A 32 18.38 2.28 -13.92
N SER A 33 19.71 2.38 -14.05
CA SER A 33 20.35 2.52 -15.37
C SER A 33 20.13 1.30 -16.28
N GLN A 34 20.14 0.08 -15.73
CA GLN A 34 19.83 -1.13 -16.52
C GLN A 34 18.37 -1.16 -17.00
N LEU A 35 17.42 -0.69 -16.18
CA LEU A 35 16.02 -0.52 -16.57
C LEU A 35 15.82 0.54 -17.65
N LEU A 36 16.59 1.64 -17.61
CA LEU A 36 16.54 2.72 -18.61
C LEU A 36 17.22 2.35 -19.93
N MET A 37 18.16 1.39 -19.93
CA MET A 37 18.89 0.95 -21.13
C MET A 37 18.31 -0.31 -21.78
N ALA A 38 17.22 -0.88 -21.24
CA ALA A 38 16.55 -2.02 -21.86
C ALA A 38 16.01 -1.62 -23.25
N PRO A 39 16.41 -2.31 -24.34
CA PRO A 39 15.85 -2.04 -25.66
C PRO A 39 14.35 -2.34 -25.64
N GLN A 40 13.55 -1.42 -26.20
CA GLN A 40 12.14 -1.68 -26.51
C GLN A 40 12.08 -2.94 -27.38
N ALA A 41 11.61 -4.04 -26.79
CA ALA A 41 11.53 -5.32 -27.48
C ALA A 41 10.54 -5.21 -28.66
N PRO A 42 10.80 -5.90 -29.79
CA PRO A 42 9.87 -5.93 -30.92
C PRO A 42 8.54 -6.56 -30.49
N GLU A 43 7.44 -6.08 -31.06
CA GLU A 43 6.09 -6.62 -30.92
C GLU A 43 6.08 -8.15 -31.11
N VAL A 44 5.98 -8.90 -30.01
CA VAL A 44 5.84 -10.36 -30.02
C VAL A 44 4.35 -10.70 -30.16
N PRO A 45 3.97 -11.63 -31.06
CA PRO A 45 2.60 -12.11 -31.21
C PRO A 45 1.98 -12.54 -29.88
N GLN A 46 0.74 -12.08 -29.63
CA GLN A 46 -0.01 -12.33 -28.40
C GLN A 46 -0.05 -13.82 -28.03
N ALA A 47 0.70 -14.18 -26.99
CA ALA A 47 0.45 -15.37 -26.19
C ALA A 47 -0.58 -15.04 -25.09
N PRO A 48 -1.34 -16.02 -24.56
CA PRO A 48 -2.49 -15.80 -23.68
C PRO A 48 -2.15 -14.86 -22.52
N GLN A 49 -2.92 -13.79 -22.40
CA GLN A 49 -2.67 -12.72 -21.43
C GLN A 49 -2.52 -13.28 -20.01
N ALA A 50 -1.41 -12.93 -19.35
CA ALA A 50 -1.32 -13.01 -17.89
C ALA A 50 -2.50 -12.24 -17.27
N PRO A 51 -3.07 -12.71 -16.14
CA PRO A 51 -4.29 -12.14 -15.58
C PRO A 51 -4.17 -10.63 -15.41
N PRO A 52 -5.19 -9.86 -15.79
CA PRO A 52 -5.02 -8.47 -16.12
C PRO A 52 -4.72 -7.66 -14.85
N VAL A 53 -3.71 -6.81 -14.96
CA VAL A 53 -3.32 -5.77 -13.99
C VAL A 53 -4.51 -4.87 -13.58
N HIS A 54 -5.59 -4.88 -14.37
CA HIS A 54 -6.89 -4.30 -14.04
C HIS A 54 -7.51 -4.85 -12.75
N HIS A 55 -7.31 -6.11 -12.38
CA HIS A 55 -7.85 -6.66 -11.13
C HIS A 55 -7.17 -6.07 -9.90
N ALA A 56 -5.85 -5.87 -9.94
CA ALA A 56 -5.13 -5.26 -8.83
C ALA A 56 -5.50 -3.77 -8.66
N ALA A 57 -5.58 -3.03 -9.77
CA ALA A 57 -6.00 -1.62 -9.75
C ALA A 57 -7.46 -1.46 -9.29
N SER A 58 -8.38 -2.33 -9.73
CA SER A 58 -9.77 -2.32 -9.27
C SER A 58 -9.91 -2.75 -7.80
N ALA A 59 -9.16 -3.74 -7.35
CA ALA A 59 -9.14 -4.14 -5.94
C ALA A 59 -8.65 -3.01 -5.03
N MET A 60 -7.62 -2.27 -5.44
CA MET A 60 -7.13 -1.09 -4.71
C MET A 60 -8.22 -0.01 -4.55
N LEU A 61 -9.04 0.22 -5.57
CA LEU A 61 -10.16 1.17 -5.50
C LEU A 61 -11.27 0.70 -4.56
N VAL A 62 -11.59 -0.60 -4.57
CA VAL A 62 -12.57 -1.20 -3.65
C VAL A 62 -12.10 -1.06 -2.20
N ILE A 63 -10.81 -1.30 -1.93
CA ILE A 63 -10.21 -1.15 -0.60
C ILE A 63 -10.26 0.31 -0.13
N GLU A 64 -9.90 1.27 -0.98
CA GLU A 64 -9.97 2.69 -0.62
C GLU A 64 -11.41 3.11 -0.27
N GLN A 65 -12.37 2.69 -1.08
CA GLN A 65 -13.78 2.99 -0.87
C GLN A 65 -14.32 2.34 0.42
N PHE A 66 -13.87 1.14 0.75
CA PHE A 66 -14.21 0.47 2.02
C PHE A 66 -13.74 1.27 3.24
N PHE A 67 -12.48 1.74 3.24
CA PHE A 67 -11.96 2.57 4.34
C PHE A 67 -12.65 3.92 4.46
N ARG A 68 -13.12 4.51 3.33
CA ARG A 68 -13.90 5.74 3.34
C ARG A 68 -15.21 5.62 4.13
N TYR A 69 -15.76 4.41 4.26
CA TYR A 69 -16.96 4.14 5.06
C TYR A 69 -16.69 3.84 6.53
N GLN A 70 -15.45 4.00 7.03
CA GLN A 70 -15.05 3.73 8.42
C GLN A 70 -15.71 2.44 8.96
N PRO A 71 -15.25 1.25 8.52
CA PRO A 71 -15.79 -0.02 9.02
C PRO A 71 -15.78 -0.04 10.56
N LEU A 72 -16.88 -0.49 11.18
CA LEU A 72 -16.93 -0.65 12.62
C LEU A 72 -15.94 -1.73 13.03
N THR A 73 -15.21 -1.51 14.12
CA THR A 73 -14.42 -2.57 14.76
C THR A 73 -15.35 -3.54 15.47
N PHE A 74 -15.01 -4.83 15.43
CA PHE A 74 -15.65 -5.81 16.29
C PHE A 74 -14.86 -5.90 17.60
N ASP A 75 -15.54 -5.72 18.73
CA ASP A 75 -14.90 -5.70 20.05
C ASP A 75 -14.69 -7.10 20.64
N GLY A 76 -15.02 -8.17 19.88
CA GLY A 76 -14.84 -9.55 20.34
C GLY A 76 -15.88 -9.98 21.38
N GLU A 77 -17.09 -9.40 21.32
CA GLU A 77 -18.16 -9.73 22.27
C GLU A 77 -18.55 -11.21 22.17
N ASN A 78 -18.93 -11.82 23.30
CA ASN A 78 -19.33 -13.23 23.35
C ASN A 78 -20.76 -13.46 22.86
N ASP A 79 -21.54 -12.39 22.69
CA ASP A 79 -22.92 -12.50 22.23
C ASP A 79 -22.95 -12.79 20.72
N PRO A 80 -23.58 -13.90 20.29
CA PRO A 80 -23.63 -14.27 18.88
C PRO A 80 -24.47 -13.31 18.04
N LEU A 81 -25.45 -12.61 18.64
CA LEU A 81 -26.29 -11.66 17.92
C LEU A 81 -25.50 -10.39 17.59
N THR A 82 -24.68 -9.88 18.52
CA THR A 82 -23.74 -8.77 18.22
C THR A 82 -22.83 -9.11 17.04
N ALA A 83 -22.29 -10.33 16.99
CA ALA A 83 -21.44 -10.77 15.88
C ALA A 83 -22.22 -10.82 14.55
N GLU A 84 -23.47 -11.29 14.58
CA GLU A 84 -24.35 -11.32 13.40
C GLU A 84 -24.66 -9.90 12.88
N GLU A 85 -25.05 -8.98 13.76
CA GLU A 85 -25.34 -7.59 13.40
C GLU A 85 -24.11 -6.87 12.81
N TRP A 86 -22.93 -7.15 13.37
CA TRP A 86 -21.66 -6.67 12.84
C TRP A 86 -21.41 -7.21 11.43
N LEU A 87 -21.57 -8.51 11.20
CA LEU A 87 -21.42 -9.12 9.87
C LEU A 87 -22.42 -8.55 8.85
N GLN A 88 -23.70 -8.43 9.21
CA GLN A 88 -24.73 -7.85 8.34
C GLN A 88 -24.41 -6.41 7.93
N THR A 89 -23.82 -5.64 8.85
CA THR A 89 -23.35 -4.28 8.55
C THR A 89 -22.24 -4.28 7.49
N PHE A 90 -21.33 -5.25 7.54
CA PHE A 90 -20.25 -5.39 6.56
C PHE A 90 -20.78 -5.86 5.19
N GLU A 91 -21.68 -6.83 5.16
CA GLU A 91 -22.33 -7.25 3.91
C GLU A 91 -23.02 -6.10 3.19
N LYS A 92 -23.71 -5.23 3.95
CA LYS A 92 -24.34 -4.02 3.40
C LYS A 92 -23.30 -3.07 2.79
N LYS A 93 -22.14 -2.89 3.43
CA LYS A 93 -21.05 -2.06 2.90
C LYS A 93 -20.43 -2.69 1.64
N PHE A 94 -20.21 -4.01 1.62
CA PHE A 94 -19.69 -4.72 0.45
C PHE A 94 -20.61 -4.61 -0.77
N ARG A 95 -21.93 -4.73 -0.58
CA ARG A 95 -22.91 -4.46 -1.65
C ARG A 95 -22.80 -3.04 -2.19
N HIS A 96 -22.52 -2.06 -1.33
CA HIS A 96 -22.47 -0.65 -1.72
C HIS A 96 -21.20 -0.30 -2.52
N ILE A 97 -20.09 -0.98 -2.27
CA ILE A 97 -18.84 -0.78 -3.02
C ILE A 97 -18.72 -1.70 -4.24
N ALA A 98 -19.82 -2.38 -4.61
CA ALA A 98 -19.87 -3.37 -5.68
C ALA A 98 -18.71 -4.37 -5.58
N CYS A 99 -18.40 -4.82 -4.35
CA CYS A 99 -17.34 -5.79 -4.14
C CYS A 99 -17.71 -7.08 -4.89
N PRO A 100 -16.88 -7.57 -5.82
CA PRO A 100 -17.16 -8.80 -6.52
C PRO A 100 -17.11 -9.98 -5.54
N GLU A 101 -18.07 -10.90 -5.68
CA GLU A 101 -18.07 -12.20 -5.01
C GLU A 101 -17.05 -13.08 -5.76
N ASN A 102 -15.89 -13.33 -5.13
CA ASN A 102 -14.80 -14.12 -5.72
C ASN A 102 -14.64 -15.43 -4.94
#